data_AF-A0A4T0UT04-F1
#
_entry.id   AF-A0A4T0UT04-F1
#
_cell.length_a   1.000
_cell.length_b   1.000
_cell.length_c   1.000
_cell.angle_alpha   90.00
_cell.angle_beta   90.00
_cell.angle_gamma   90.00
#
_symmetry.space_group_name_H-M   'P 1'
#
loop_
_entity.id
_entity.type
_entity.pdbx_description
1 polymer ?
#
loop_
_entity_poly.entity_id
_entity_poly.type
_entity_poly.pdbx_seq_one_letter_code
_entity_poly.pdbx_strand_id
1 'polypeptide(L)'
;MRRTVQVMLVVAIVIDVAYWTTWALARDVLASSHREAYYEFENAFPLADLWLAVACAGALVAVTRGSVRAPLWLTAAGAAGLYLFGMDFLYDVEHGIFLSGGGGVVEAVIVALTLVFSLTMLVHGWREDGRARERDSQASLADA
;
A
#
# COMPACT_ATOMS: atom_id res chain seq x y z
N MET A 1 13.69 -12.74 1.12
CA MET A 1 12.72 -11.62 1.15
C MET A 1 11.48 -11.84 0.29
N ARG A 2 11.50 -12.69 -0.76
CA ARG A 2 10.30 -12.97 -1.58
C ARG A 2 9.06 -13.37 -0.76
N ARG A 3 9.21 -14.29 0.21
CA ARG A 3 8.12 -14.66 1.13
C ARG A 3 7.61 -13.48 1.96
N THR A 4 8.50 -12.62 2.45
CA THR A 4 8.13 -11.41 3.21
C THR A 4 7.28 -10.46 2.36
N VAL A 5 7.71 -10.17 1.12
CA VAL A 5 6.94 -9.33 0.18
C VAL A 5 5.58 -9.93 -0.10
N GLN A 6 5.49 -11.24 -0.37
CA GLN A 6 4.22 -11.93 -0.58
C GLN A 6 3.29 -11.83 0.63
N VAL A 7 3.81 -12.05 1.84
CA VAL A 7 3.04 -11.92 3.08
C VAL A 7 2.54 -10.49 3.25
N MET A 8 3.39 -9.48 3.04
CA MET A 8 3.00 -8.07 3.15
C MET A 8 1.89 -7.71 2.15
N LEU A 9 1.99 -8.19 0.90
CA LEU A 9 0.95 -7.97 -0.12
C LEU A 9 -0.38 -8.61 0.26
N VAL A 10 -0.36 -9.84 0.77
CA VAL A 10 -1.57 -10.53 1.25
C VAL A 10 -2.18 -9.79 2.45
N VAL A 11 -1.35 -9.41 3.42
CA VAL A 11 -1.80 -8.68 4.61
C VAL A 11 -2.41 -7.33 4.21
N ALA A 12 -1.79 -6.59 3.29
CA ALA A 12 -2.33 -5.32 2.81
C ALA A 12 -3.73 -5.50 2.18
N ILE A 13 -3.90 -6.48 1.29
CA ILE A 13 -5.21 -6.78 0.67
C ILE A 13 -6.25 -7.16 1.73
N VAL A 14 -5.88 -7.99 2.71
CA VAL A 14 -6.80 -8.42 3.77
C VAL A 14 -7.21 -7.25 4.66
N ILE A 15 -6.27 -6.39 5.06
CA ILE A 15 -6.54 -5.20 5.86
C ILE A 15 -7.47 -4.26 5.09
N ASP A 16 -7.19 -4.01 3.82
CA ASP A 16 -7.98 -3.12 2.97
C ASP A 16 -9.45 -3.60 2.84
N VAL A 17 -9.65 -4.88 2.51
CA VAL A 17 -10.99 -5.47 2.45
C VAL A 17 -11.68 -5.42 3.81
N ALA A 18 -10.96 -5.70 4.91
CA ALA A 18 -11.52 -5.67 6.25
C ALA A 18 -11.93 -4.24 6.68
N TYR A 19 -11.10 -3.24 6.36
CA TYR A 19 -11.38 -1.83 6.63
C TYR A 19 -12.66 -1.40 5.92
N TRP A 20 -12.74 -1.57 4.60
CA TRP A 20 -13.91 -1.15 3.83
C TRP A 20 -15.19 -1.92 4.16
N THR A 21 -15.07 -3.21 4.47
CA THR A 21 -16.22 -4.00 4.95
C THR A 21 -16.72 -3.46 6.28
N THR A 22 -15.81 -3.14 7.21
CA THR A 22 -16.18 -2.59 8.51
C THR A 22 -16.71 -1.17 8.38
N TRP A 23 -16.15 -0.35 7.48
CA TRP A 23 -16.67 0.99 7.17
C TRP A 23 -18.10 0.91 6.66
N ALA A 24 -18.41 0.00 5.75
CA ALA A 24 -19.76 -0.16 5.21
C ALA A 24 -20.79 -0.67 6.25
N LEU A 25 -20.38 -1.54 7.17
CA LEU A 25 -21.30 -2.21 8.12
C LEU A 25 -21.37 -1.52 9.49
N ALA A 26 -20.28 -0.90 9.93
CA ALA A 26 -20.08 -0.42 11.30
C ALA A 26 -19.05 0.74 11.34
N ARG A 27 -19.19 1.75 10.47
CA ARG A 27 -18.27 2.90 10.40
C ARG A 27 -17.99 3.57 11.74
N ASP A 28 -18.95 3.57 12.66
CA ASP A 28 -18.78 4.20 13.97
C ASP A 28 -17.69 3.52 14.83
N VAL A 29 -17.29 2.29 14.48
CA VAL A 29 -16.19 1.57 15.13
C VAL A 29 -14.82 2.06 14.64
N LEU A 30 -14.73 2.48 13.37
CA LEU A 30 -13.47 2.90 12.74
C LEU A 30 -13.27 4.42 12.77
N ALA A 31 -14.36 5.18 12.69
CA ALA A 31 -14.28 6.62 12.55
C ALA A 31 -13.60 7.27 13.77
N SER A 32 -12.47 7.93 13.52
CA SER A 32 -11.78 8.73 14.55
C SER A 32 -12.49 10.05 14.84
N SER A 33 -13.37 10.47 13.93
CA SER A 33 -14.13 11.71 14.01
C SER A 33 -15.51 11.50 13.40
N HIS A 34 -16.56 11.98 14.07
CA HIS A 34 -17.93 11.92 13.55
C HIS A 34 -18.36 13.21 12.83
N ARG A 35 -17.39 14.01 12.36
CA ARG A 35 -17.65 15.21 11.55
C ARG A 35 -17.97 14.82 10.11
N GLU A 36 -18.89 15.53 9.48
CA GLU A 36 -19.26 15.29 8.08
C GLU A 36 -18.05 15.40 7.13
N ALA A 37 -17.19 16.40 7.34
CA ALA A 37 -15.96 16.57 6.57
C ALA A 37 -14.98 15.37 6.68
N TYR A 38 -15.00 14.63 7.80
CA TYR A 38 -14.20 13.41 7.94
C TYR A 38 -14.80 12.28 7.10
N TYR A 39 -16.12 12.14 7.10
CA TYR A 39 -16.78 11.14 6.25
C TYR A 39 -16.63 11.46 4.76
N GLU A 40 -16.67 12.72 4.35
CA GLU A 40 -16.40 13.11 2.96
C GLU A 40 -14.96 12.79 2.55
N PHE A 41 -14.00 13.06 3.43
CA PHE A 41 -12.60 12.69 3.26
C PHE A 41 -12.46 11.17 3.09
N GLU A 42 -12.91 10.38 4.06
CA GLU A 42 -12.82 8.91 4.03
C GLU A 42 -13.52 8.32 2.80
N ASN A 43 -14.70 8.82 2.43
CA ASN A 43 -15.44 8.30 1.26
C ASN A 43 -14.78 8.63 -0.10
N ALA A 44 -13.70 9.43 -0.14
CA ALA A 44 -12.90 9.63 -1.35
C ALA A 44 -11.93 8.48 -1.62
N PHE A 45 -11.61 7.67 -0.60
CA PHE A 45 -10.61 6.60 -0.67
C PHE A 45 -11.06 5.25 -1.23
N PRO A 46 -12.35 4.83 -1.31
CA PRO A 46 -12.70 3.47 -1.73
C PRO A 46 -12.13 3.06 -3.09
N LEU A 47 -12.12 3.98 -4.06
CA LEU A 47 -11.56 3.71 -5.38
C LEU A 47 -10.03 3.76 -5.40
N ALA A 48 -9.43 4.60 -4.57
CA ALA A 48 -7.99 4.71 -4.45
C ALA A 48 -7.39 3.46 -3.78
N ASP A 49 -8.05 2.97 -2.74
CA ASP A 49 -7.72 1.71 -2.07
C ASP A 49 -7.99 0.50 -2.94
N LEU A 50 -9.12 0.47 -3.68
CA LEU A 50 -9.35 -0.58 -4.67
C LEU A 50 -8.22 -0.65 -5.69
N TRP A 51 -7.70 0.50 -6.14
CA TRP A 51 -6.53 0.52 -7.03
C TRP A 51 -5.28 -0.03 -6.34
N LEU A 52 -5.03 0.33 -5.08
CA LEU A 52 -3.96 -0.26 -4.28
C LEU A 52 -4.10 -1.79 -4.19
N ALA A 53 -5.27 -2.32 -3.88
CA ALA A 53 -5.54 -3.75 -3.82
C ALA A 53 -5.28 -4.46 -5.16
N VAL A 54 -5.70 -3.87 -6.28
CA VAL A 54 -5.42 -4.37 -7.62
C VAL A 54 -3.91 -4.40 -7.90
N ALA A 55 -3.21 -3.32 -7.55
CA ALA A 55 -1.76 -3.25 -7.70
C ALA A 55 -1.05 -4.31 -6.84
N CYS A 56 -1.49 -4.50 -5.59
CA CYS A 56 -1.00 -5.53 -4.68
C CYS A 56 -1.24 -6.95 -5.22
N ALA A 57 -2.43 -7.21 -5.76
CA ALA A 57 -2.75 -8.51 -6.36
C ALA A 57 -1.89 -8.78 -7.61
N GLY A 58 -1.72 -7.77 -8.47
CA GLY A 58 -0.82 -7.84 -9.62
C GLY A 58 0.62 -8.13 -9.21
N ALA A 59 1.11 -7.46 -8.17
CA ALA A 59 2.44 -7.68 -7.60
C ALA A 59 2.58 -9.09 -7.03
N LEU A 60 1.58 -9.55 -6.27
CA LEU A 60 1.57 -10.88 -5.65
C LEU A 60 1.65 -11.96 -6.73
N VAL A 61 0.84 -11.87 -7.77
CA VAL A 61 0.85 -12.81 -8.90
C VAL A 61 2.20 -12.77 -9.62
N ALA A 62 2.71 -11.57 -9.94
CA ALA A 62 3.97 -11.41 -10.67
C ALA A 62 5.18 -11.95 -9.88
N VAL A 63 5.30 -11.62 -8.60
CA VAL A 63 6.37 -12.10 -7.71
C VAL A 63 6.27 -13.61 -7.48
N THR A 64 5.05 -14.14 -7.36
CA THR A 64 4.82 -15.59 -7.16
C THR A 64 5.26 -16.39 -8.39
N ARG A 65 4.98 -15.86 -9.59
CA ARG A 65 5.34 -16.48 -10.87
C ARG A 65 6.77 -16.17 -11.32
N GLY A 66 7.53 -15.35 -10.59
CA GLY A 66 8.87 -14.90 -11.01
C GLY A 66 8.84 -14.11 -12.32
N SER A 67 7.79 -13.33 -12.56
CA SER A 67 7.58 -12.60 -13.80
C SER A 67 8.48 -11.37 -13.90
N VAL A 68 8.95 -11.06 -15.11
CA VAL A 68 9.63 -9.79 -15.45
C VAL A 68 8.76 -8.55 -15.20
N ARG A 69 7.45 -8.72 -15.03
CA ARG A 69 6.51 -7.64 -14.69
C ARG A 69 6.46 -7.33 -13.19
N ALA A 70 7.14 -8.10 -12.33
CA ALA A 70 7.13 -7.87 -10.88
C ALA A 70 7.56 -6.44 -10.48
N PRO A 71 8.62 -5.85 -11.05
CA PRO A 71 9.03 -4.48 -10.71
C PRO A 71 7.95 -3.44 -10.97
N LEU A 72 7.22 -3.56 -12.08
CA LEU A 72 6.13 -2.65 -12.44
C LEU A 72 5.05 -2.65 -11.36
N TRP A 73 4.55 -3.83 -11.01
CA TRP A 73 3.45 -3.95 -10.05
C TRP A 73 3.86 -3.60 -8.61
N LEU A 74 5.08 -3.96 -8.20
CA LEU A 74 5.64 -3.54 -6.91
C LEU A 74 5.77 -2.01 -6.84
N THR A 75 6.23 -1.38 -7.92
CA THR A 75 6.34 0.08 -7.98
C THR A 75 4.97 0.75 -7.95
N ALA A 76 3.99 0.22 -8.69
CA ALA A 76 2.62 0.71 -8.68
C ALA A 76 1.98 0.61 -7.28
N ALA A 77 2.10 -0.55 -6.61
CA ALA A 77 1.58 -0.75 -5.26
C ALA A 77 2.27 0.17 -4.25
N GLY A 78 3.60 0.30 -4.32
CA GLY A 78 4.37 1.17 -3.44
C GLY A 78 4.07 2.66 -3.65
N ALA A 79 3.89 3.10 -4.89
CA ALA A 79 3.56 4.49 -5.20
C ALA A 79 2.13 4.85 -4.77
N ALA A 80 1.15 3.97 -5.04
CA ALA A 80 -0.22 4.16 -4.58
C ALA A 80 -0.29 4.22 -3.05
N GLY A 81 0.34 3.27 -2.35
CA GLY A 81 0.38 3.26 -0.90
C GLY A 81 1.08 4.49 -0.31
N LEU A 82 2.16 4.99 -0.94
CA LEU A 82 2.87 6.17 -0.45
C LEU A 82 2.02 7.44 -0.60
N TYR A 83 1.25 7.55 -1.69
CA TYR A 83 0.31 8.64 -1.89
C TYR A 83 -0.80 8.61 -0.84
N LEU A 84 -1.40 7.44 -0.60
CA LEU A 84 -2.45 7.22 0.41
C LEU A 84 -1.96 7.56 1.82
N PHE A 85 -0.78 7.03 2.21
CA PHE A 85 -0.10 7.43 3.45
C PHE A 85 0.02 8.95 3.57
N GLY A 86 0.42 9.63 2.50
CA GLY A 86 0.61 11.09 2.52
C GLY A 86 -0.69 11.84 2.77
N MET A 87 -1.79 11.37 2.16
CA MET A 87 -3.11 11.94 2.36
C MET A 87 -3.59 11.79 3.81
N ASP A 88 -3.53 10.56 4.35
CA ASP A 88 -3.95 10.27 5.73
C ASP A 88 -3.09 11.02 6.74
N PHE A 89 -1.76 10.92 6.59
CA PHE A 89 -0.83 11.56 7.51
C PHE A 89 -1.01 13.08 7.56
N LEU A 90 -1.17 13.73 6.40
CA LEU A 90 -1.37 15.18 6.37
C LEU A 90 -2.71 15.56 6.99
N TYR A 91 -3.76 14.80 6.73
CA TYR A 91 -5.07 15.04 7.33
C TYR A 91 -5.04 14.89 8.85
N ASP A 92 -4.41 13.83 9.36
CA ASP A 92 -4.31 13.54 10.79
C ASP A 92 -3.49 14.60 11.52
N VAL A 93 -2.40 15.07 10.90
CA VAL A 93 -1.56 16.16 11.44
C VAL A 93 -2.33 17.47 11.46
N GLU A 94 -3.02 17.81 10.37
CA GLU A 94 -3.79 19.05 10.26
C GLU A 94 -4.91 19.13 11.31
N HIS A 95 -5.59 18.01 11.54
CA HIS A 95 -6.74 17.93 12.44
C HIS A 95 -6.40 17.45 13.85
N GLY A 96 -5.12 17.21 14.15
CA GLY A 96 -4.64 16.78 15.46
C GLY A 96 -5.17 15.41 15.90
N ILE A 97 -5.48 14.52 14.96
CA ILE A 97 -6.17 13.26 15.27
C ILE A 97 -5.28 12.29 16.04
N PHE A 98 -3.96 12.29 15.81
CA PHE A 98 -3.02 11.51 16.62
C PHE A 98 -3.06 11.81 18.13
N LEU A 99 -3.60 12.98 18.51
CA LEU A 99 -3.72 13.41 19.90
C LEU A 99 -5.13 13.18 20.48
N SER A 100 -6.07 12.67 19.68
CA SER A 100 -7.51 12.56 20.02
C SER A 100 -7.89 11.35 20.89
N GLY A 101 -6.92 10.52 21.30
CA GLY A 101 -7.14 9.34 22.15
C GLY A 101 -7.06 8.03 21.38
N GLY A 102 -7.97 7.08 21.67
CA GLY A 102 -7.91 5.72 21.13
C GLY A 102 -7.97 5.62 19.60
N GLY A 103 -8.80 6.44 18.94
CA GLY A 103 -8.89 6.51 17.49
C GLY A 103 -7.58 6.94 16.83
N GLY A 104 -6.93 7.98 17.37
CA GLY A 104 -5.66 8.48 16.86
C GLY A 104 -4.50 7.48 16.95
N VAL A 105 -4.49 6.59 17.95
CA VAL A 105 -3.47 5.52 18.04
C VAL A 105 -3.66 4.49 16.93
N VAL A 106 -4.91 4.14 16.62
CA VAL A 106 -5.23 3.19 15.54
C VAL A 106 -4.82 3.76 14.20
N GLU A 107 -5.15 5.02 13.92
CA GLU A 107 -4.73 5.71 12.69
C GLU A 107 -3.21 5.81 12.59
N ALA A 108 -2.53 6.21 13.66
CA ALA A 108 -1.06 6.27 13.67
C ALA A 108 -0.42 4.91 13.30
N VAL A 109 -1.02 3.80 13.75
CA VAL A 109 -0.57 2.45 13.39
C VAL A 109 -0.84 2.16 11.92
N ILE A 110 -2.03 2.46 11.40
CA ILE A 110 -2.37 2.26 9.98
C ILE A 110 -1.42 3.07 9.09
N VAL A 111 -1.28 4.36 9.36
CA VAL A 111 -0.40 5.29 8.63
C VAL A 111 1.06 4.79 8.66
N ALA A 112 1.57 4.36 9.81
CA ALA A 112 2.92 3.80 9.91
C ALA A 112 3.08 2.50 9.12
N LEU A 113 2.10 1.59 9.18
CA LEU A 113 2.10 0.34 8.41
C LEU A 113 2.09 0.62 6.90
N THR A 114 1.25 1.56 6.46
CA THR A 114 1.14 1.96 5.04
C THR A 114 2.46 2.57 4.56
N LEU A 115 3.14 3.39 5.37
CA LEU A 115 4.46 3.92 5.03
C LEU A 115 5.51 2.81 4.87
N VAL A 116 5.64 1.93 5.87
CA VAL A 116 6.61 0.82 5.85
C VAL A 116 6.35 -0.11 4.67
N PHE A 117 5.09 -0.44 4.42
CA PHE A 117 4.66 -1.22 3.27
C PHE A 117 5.12 -0.56 1.97
N SER A 118 4.78 0.70 1.78
CA SER A 118 5.01 1.45 0.55
C SER A 118 6.49 1.58 0.21
N LEU A 119 7.31 1.96 1.20
CA LEU A 119 8.76 2.04 1.04
C LEU A 119 9.36 0.66 0.71
N THR A 120 8.87 -0.40 1.37
CA THR A 120 9.36 -1.75 1.10
C THR A 120 9.05 -2.17 -0.33
N MET A 121 7.83 -1.92 -0.84
CA MET A 121 7.45 -2.25 -2.21
C MET A 121 8.27 -1.47 -3.23
N LEU A 122 8.45 -0.14 -3.04
CA LEU A 122 9.26 0.70 -3.94
C LEU A 122 10.72 0.24 -4.00
N VAL A 123 11.35 0.02 -2.84
CA VAL A 123 12.74 -0.44 -2.77
C VAL A 123 12.91 -1.81 -3.44
N HIS A 124 11.95 -2.72 -3.27
CA HIS A 124 12.01 -4.03 -3.93
C HIS A 124 11.78 -3.92 -5.43
N GLY A 125 10.81 -3.12 -5.87
CA GLY A 125 10.55 -2.86 -7.28
C GLY A 125 11.79 -2.37 -8.00
N TRP A 126 12.47 -1.35 -7.48
CA TRP A 126 13.72 -0.83 -8.06
C TRP A 126 14.86 -1.84 -8.09
N ARG A 127 15.03 -2.62 -7.01
CA ARG A 127 16.09 -3.64 -6.95
C ARG A 127 15.82 -4.80 -7.93
N GLU A 128 14.58 -5.15 -8.19
CA GLU A 128 14.23 -6.20 -9.15
C GLU A 128 14.41 -5.74 -10.59
N ASP A 129 14.07 -4.47 -10.91
CA ASP A 129 14.31 -3.88 -12.23
C ASP A 129 15.82 -3.83 -12.57
N GLY A 130 16.65 -3.35 -11.63
CA GLY A 130 18.10 -3.32 -11.84
C GLY A 130 18.69 -4.70 -12.14
N ARG A 131 18.27 -5.73 -11.40
CA ARG A 131 18.70 -7.12 -11.63
C ARG A 131 18.17 -7.73 -12.92
N ALA A 132 17.05 -7.26 -13.46
CA ALA A 132 16.55 -7.70 -14.75
C ALA A 132 17.43 -7.14 -15.89
N ARG A 133 17.70 -5.83 -15.83
CA ARG A 133 18.55 -5.14 -16.82
C ARG A 133 19.99 -5.68 -16.86
N GLU A 134 20.57 -6.02 -15.72
CA GLU A 134 21.91 -6.63 -15.65
C GLU A 134 21.97 -7.99 -16.35
N ARG A 135 20.92 -8.84 -16.19
CA ARG A 135 20.86 -10.15 -16.85
C ARG A 135 20.72 -10.03 -18.37
N ASP A 136 19.88 -9.11 -18.82
CA ASP A 136 19.69 -8.87 -20.26
C ASP A 136 20.99 -8.38 -20.91
N SER A 137 21.75 -7.50 -20.23
CA SER A 137 23.06 -7.04 -20.68
C SER A 137 24.08 -8.18 -20.76
N GLN A 138 24.14 -9.05 -19.75
CA GLN A 138 25.04 -10.21 -19.75
C GLN A 138 24.70 -11.23 -20.85
N ALA A 139 23.41 -11.47 -21.11
CA ALA A 139 22.96 -12.33 -22.20
C ALA A 139 23.40 -11.75 -23.57
N SER A 140 23.20 -10.46 -23.78
CA SER A 140 23.62 -9.79 -25.02
C SER A 140 25.13 -9.84 -25.27
N LEU A 141 25.96 -9.85 -24.22
CA LEU A 141 27.42 -9.96 -24.35
C LEU A 141 27.88 -11.40 -24.61
N ALA A 142 27.12 -12.40 -24.19
CA ALA A 142 27.45 -13.81 -24.42
C ALA A 142 27.12 -14.26 -25.86
N ASP A 143 26.17 -13.58 -26.51
CA ASP A 143 25.74 -13.84 -27.90
C ASP A 143 26.56 -13.06 -28.96
N ALA A 144 27.51 -12.21 -28.54
CA ALA A 144 28.36 -11.37 -29.39
C ALA A 144 29.77 -11.95 -29.58
#